data_AF-A0A2T2RVF8-F1
#
_entry.id   AF-A0A2T2RVF8-F1
#
_cell.length_a   1.000
_cell.length_b   1.000
_cell.length_c   1.000
_cell.angle_alpha   90.00
_cell.angle_beta   90.00
_cell.angle_gamma   90.00
#
_symmetry.space_group_name_H-M   'P 1'
#
loop_
_entity.id
_entity.type
_entity.pdbx_description
1 polymer ?
#
loop_
_entity_poly.entity_id
_entity_poly.type
_entity_poly.pdbx_seq_one_letter_code
_entity_poly.pdbx_strand_id
1 'polypeptide(L)' 'MSDSQFHSQLDLEREAVKLGKQAMEQGLIPSFIVHYFPDVWHFYIPNENESDALTPEQAYLQLKKVVEQS' A
#
# COMPACT_ATOMS: atom_id res chain seq x y z
N MET A 1 -26.70 -3.65 1.95
CA MET A 1 -25.73 -4.77 2.05
C MET A 1 -24.41 -4.18 1.62
N SER A 2 -23.71 -3.56 2.56
CA SER A 2 -22.49 -2.80 2.29
C SER A 2 -21.33 -3.76 2.51
N ASP A 3 -20.76 -4.26 1.42
CA ASP A 3 -19.54 -5.06 1.36
C ASP A 3 -18.34 -4.23 1.85
N SER A 4 -18.23 -4.07 3.17
CA SER A 4 -17.04 -3.52 3.82
C SER A 4 -16.02 -4.65 3.96
N GLN A 5 -15.37 -4.99 2.85
CA GLN A 5 -14.37 -6.07 2.76
C GLN A 5 -13.14 -5.83 3.66
N PHE A 6 -13.02 -4.67 4.30
CA PHE A 6 -12.04 -4.36 5.33
C PHE A 6 -12.74 -4.25 6.69
N HIS A 7 -12.67 -5.31 7.47
CA HIS A 7 -13.31 -5.38 8.80
C HIS A 7 -12.53 -4.59 9.87
N SER A 8 -11.32 -4.11 9.57
CA SER A 8 -10.49 -3.29 10.45
C SER A 8 -9.41 -2.54 9.64
N GLN A 9 -9.00 -1.36 10.10
CA GLN A 9 -7.87 -0.59 9.54
C GLN A 9 -6.60 -1.47 9.40
N LEU A 10 -6.44 -2.42 10.32
CA LEU A 10 -5.35 -3.40 10.35
C LEU A 10 -5.36 -4.40 9.18
N ASP A 11 -6.53 -4.76 8.64
CA ASP A 11 -6.61 -5.61 7.45
C ASP A 11 -6.13 -4.86 6.22
N LEU A 12 -6.53 -3.60 6.10
CA LEU A 12 -6.15 -2.75 4.99
C LEU A 12 -4.65 -2.42 4.99
N GLU A 13 -4.09 -2.16 6.17
CA GLU A 13 -2.64 -2.03 6.39
C GLU A 13 -1.89 -3.28 5.95
N ARG A 14 -2.35 -4.47 6.36
CA ARG A 14 -1.74 -5.75 5.95
C ARG A 14 -1.86 -6.01 4.46
N GLU A 15 -2.98 -5.66 3.86
CA GLU A 15 -3.19 -5.86 2.42
C GLU A 15 -2.32 -4.90 1.59
N ALA A 16 -2.17 -3.65 2.03
CA ALA A 16 -1.22 -2.71 1.44
C ALA A 16 0.21 -3.22 1.51
N VAL A 17 0.64 -3.82 2.64
CA VAL A 17 1.97 -4.45 2.75
C VAL A 17 2.12 -5.60 1.76
N LYS A 18 1.11 -6.47 1.61
CA LYS A 18 1.13 -7.58 0.66
C LYS A 18 1.25 -7.08 -0.78
N LEU A 19 0.43 -6.11 -1.17
CA LEU A 19 0.46 -5.54 -2.51
C LEU A 19 1.81 -4.84 -2.78
N GLY A 20 2.37 -4.14 -1.79
CA GLY A 20 3.68 -3.49 -1.91
C GLY A 20 4.80 -4.49 -2.17
N LYS A 21 4.80 -5.61 -1.44
CA LYS A 21 5.73 -6.71 -1.71
C LYS A 21 5.51 -7.31 -3.09
N GLN A 22 4.28 -7.56 -3.49
CA GLN A 22 3.98 -8.13 -4.80
C GLN A 22 4.43 -7.18 -5.93
N ALA A 23 4.18 -5.89 -5.81
CA ALA A 23 4.62 -4.88 -6.77
C ALA A 23 6.16 -4.79 -6.85
N MET A 24 6.86 -4.95 -5.71
CA MET A 24 8.33 -5.09 -5.72
C MET A 24 8.79 -6.36 -6.42
N GLU A 25 8.17 -7.51 -6.14
CA GLU A 25 8.52 -8.81 -6.76
C GLU A 25 8.28 -8.81 -8.26
N GLN A 26 7.25 -8.09 -8.72
CA GLN A 26 6.95 -7.87 -10.14
C GLN A 26 7.83 -6.80 -10.80
N GLY A 27 8.67 -6.10 -10.03
CA GLY A 27 9.55 -5.03 -10.52
C GLY A 27 8.81 -3.76 -10.93
N LEU A 28 7.56 -3.58 -10.47
CA LEU A 28 6.72 -2.41 -10.77
C LEU A 28 7.09 -1.18 -9.96
N ILE A 29 7.62 -1.41 -8.75
CA ILE A 29 8.16 -0.36 -7.89
C ILE A 29 9.61 -0.67 -7.52
N PRO A 30 10.49 0.35 -7.47
CA PRO A 30 11.91 0.14 -7.20
C PRO A 30 12.18 -0.22 -5.74
N SER A 31 11.38 0.29 -4.81
CA SER A 31 11.43 -0.08 -3.39
C SER A 31 10.11 0.24 -2.69
N PHE A 32 9.95 -0.25 -1.46
CA PHE A 32 8.77 -0.05 -0.64
C PHE A 32 9.18 -0.03 0.82
N ILE A 33 8.83 1.04 1.53
CA ILE A 33 9.15 1.22 2.94
C ILE A 33 7.84 1.34 3.72
N VAL A 34 7.76 0.63 4.84
CA VAL A 34 6.60 0.65 5.73
C VAL A 34 7.05 1.11 7.10
N HIS A 35 6.48 2.20 7.58
CA HIS A 35 6.67 2.70 8.93
C HIS A 35 5.50 2.28 9.80
N TYR A 36 5.77 1.35 10.71
CA TYR A 36 4.82 0.86 11.70
C TYR A 36 4.75 1.84 12.88
N PHE A 37 3.76 2.74 12.88
CA PHE A 37 3.44 3.51 14.08
C PHE A 37 2.37 2.80 14.92
N PRO A 38 2.33 3.05 16.24
CA PRO A 38 1.29 2.51 17.12
C PRO A 38 -0.13 3.01 16.78
N ASP A 39 -0.26 4.18 16.16
CA ASP A 39 -1.54 4.76 15.76
C ASP A 39 -1.97 4.39 14.33
N VAL A 40 -1.06 4.45 13.35
CA VAL A 40 -1.36 4.18 11.93
C VAL A 40 -0.09 3.85 11.14
N TRP A 41 -0.14 2.88 10.23
CA TRP A 41 1.02 2.59 9.40
C TRP A 41 1.15 3.61 8.26
N HIS A 42 2.36 4.11 8.07
CA HIS A 42 2.69 4.97 6.93
C HIS A 42 3.47 4.19 5.89
N PHE A 43 3.11 4.42 4.64
CA PHE A 43 3.66 3.71 3.51
C PHE A 43 4.44 4.68 2.63
N TYR A 44 5.65 4.32 2.24
CA TYR A 44 6.49 5.13 1.38
C TYR A 44 6.83 4.30 0.15
N ILE A 45 6.34 4.77 -0.99
CA ILE A 45 6.65 4.22 -2.31
C ILE A 45 7.46 5.30 -3.01
N PRO A 46 8.78 5.13 -3.17
CA PRO A 46 9.59 6.08 -3.91
C PRO A 46 9.21 6.00 -5.37
N ASN A 47 8.62 7.09 -5.86
CA ASN A 47 8.34 7.32 -7.26
C ASN A 47 9.08 8.57 -7.72
N GLU A 48 9.29 8.72 -9.03
CA GLU A 48 10.12 9.82 -9.59
C GLU A 48 9.58 11.23 -9.29
N ASN A 49 8.31 11.37 -8.89
CA ASN A 49 7.69 12.66 -8.62
C ASN A 49 7.21 12.88 -7.17
N GLU A 50 6.96 11.83 -6.39
CA GLU A 50 6.39 11.95 -5.04
C GLU A 50 6.99 10.87 -4.13
N SER A 51 7.46 11.28 -2.95
CA SER A 51 7.96 10.43 -1.87
C SER A 51 7.24 10.73 -0.56
N ASP A 52 5.98 11.16 -0.66
CA ASP A 52 5.16 11.47 0.49
C ASP A 52 4.69 10.21 1.21
N ALA A 53 4.47 10.36 2.51
CA ALA A 53 3.92 9.32 3.35
C ALA A 53 2.46 9.06 2.95
N LEU A 54 2.21 7.92 2.33
CA LEU A 54 0.87 7.47 1.98
C LEU A 54 0.20 6.85 3.20
N THR A 55 -1.10 7.15 3.35
CA THR A 55 -1.94 6.42 4.30
C THR A 55 -2.16 4.98 3.81
N PRO A 56 -2.59 4.06 4.68
CA PRO A 56 -2.87 2.69 4.30
C PRO A 56 -3.82 2.58 3.09
N GLU A 57 -4.86 3.42 3.06
CA GLU A 57 -5.83 3.46 1.95
C GLU A 57 -5.22 3.95 0.65
N GLN A 58 -4.44 5.03 0.71
CA GLN A 58 -3.80 5.57 -0.48
C GLN A 58 -2.78 4.58 -1.06
N ALA A 59 -1.96 3.99 -0.20
CA ALA A 59 -1.01 2.96 -0.60
C ALA A 59 -1.73 1.76 -1.21
N TYR A 60 -2.79 1.25 -0.58
CA TYR A 60 -3.59 0.16 -1.11
C TYR A 60 -4.15 0.48 -2.51
N LEU A 61 -4.80 1.62 -2.68
CA LEU A 61 -5.40 2.01 -3.96
C LEU A 61 -4.34 2.20 -5.06
N GLN A 62 -3.20 2.80 -4.73
CA GLN A 62 -2.12 3.01 -5.68
C GLN A 62 -1.46 1.70 -6.08
N LEU A 63 -1.09 0.86 -5.11
CA LEU A 63 -0.47 -0.44 -5.37
C LEU A 63 -1.42 -1.38 -6.10
N LYS A 64 -2.70 -1.39 -5.73
CA LYS A 64 -3.73 -2.17 -6.42
C LYS A 64 -3.83 -1.74 -7.89
N LYS A 65 -3.87 -0.44 -8.18
CA LYS A 65 -3.84 0.05 -9.57
C LYS A 65 -2.60 -0.40 -10.32
N VAL A 66 -1.41 -0.29 -9.71
CA VAL A 66 -0.14 -0.68 -10.34
C VAL A 66 -0.12 -2.17 -10.66
N VAL A 67 -0.58 -3.01 -9.73
CA VAL A 67 -0.66 -4.47 -9.89
C VAL A 67 -1.76 -4.88 -10.88
N GLU A 68 -2.93 -4.24 -10.89
CA GLU A 68 -4.03 -4.55 -11.81
C GLU A 68 -3.81 -4.01 -13.24
N GLN A 69 -2.97 -2.99 -13.41
CA GLN A 69 -2.63 -2.40 -14.71
C GLN A 69 -1.44 -3.09 -15.41
N SER A 70 -0.78 -4.05 -14.75
CA SER A 70 0.33 -4.85 -15.30
C SER A 70 -0.13 -6.22 -15.77
#